data_AF-A0A6J6W260-F1
#
_entry.id   AF-A0A6J6W260-F1
#
_cell.length_a   1.000
_cell.length_b   1.000
_cell.length_c   1.000
_cell.angle_alpha   90.00
_cell.angle_beta   90.00
_cell.angle_gamma   90.00
#
_symmetry.space_group_name_H-M   'P 1'
#
loop_
_entity.id
_entity.type
_entity.pdbx_description
1 polymer ?
#
loop_
_entity_poly.entity_id
_entity_poly.type
_entity_poly.pdbx_seq_one_letter_code
_entity_poly.pdbx_strand_id
1 'polypeptide(L)' 'MIGHYLHLPMAHWGKIGGLSNARWSILQTSPKGWHLAEHNAGSILEPVFGEESGADVPDHVR' A
#
# COMPACT_ATOMS: atom_id res chain seq x y z
N MET A 1 7.94 10.97 -7.41
CA MET A 1 6.57 11.45 -7.11
C MET A 1 6.36 11.76 -5.64
N ILE A 2 6.56 10.82 -4.70
CA ILE A 2 6.41 11.08 -3.25
C ILE A 2 7.28 12.25 -2.77
N GLY A 3 8.53 12.36 -3.25
CA GLY A 3 9.42 13.47 -2.89
C GLY A 3 8.88 14.87 -3.24
N HIS A 4 7.96 14.99 -4.21
CA HIS A 4 7.30 16.26 -4.53
C HIS A 4 6.33 16.68 -3.42
N TYR A 5 5.46 15.77 -2.97
CA TYR A 5 4.50 16.04 -1.89
C TYR A 5 5.20 16.35 -0.57
N LEU A 6 6.34 15.70 -0.31
CA LEU A 6 7.16 15.94 0.88
C LEU A 6 8.07 17.18 0.78
N HIS A 7 7.99 17.94 -0.31
CA HIS A 7 8.84 19.10 -0.59
C HIS A 7 10.35 18.82 -0.43
N LEU A 8 10.79 17.61 -0.80
CA LEU A 8 12.20 17.25 -0.72
C LEU A 8 12.96 17.81 -1.93
N PRO A 9 14.22 18.25 -1.74
CA PRO A 9 15.13 18.52 -2.86
C PRO A 9 15.22 17.29 -3.77
N MET A 10 15.26 17.49 -5.10
CA MET A 10 15.30 16.38 -6.08
C MET A 10 16.45 15.40 -5.82
N ALA A 11 17.61 15.90 -5.38
CA ALA A 11 18.77 15.09 -5.00
C ALA A 11 18.48 14.10 -3.84
N HIS A 12 17.41 14.32 -3.07
CA HIS A 12 17.01 13.46 -1.97
C HIS A 12 15.90 12.47 -2.33
N TRP A 13 15.30 12.55 -3.52
CA TRP A 13 14.18 11.68 -3.88
C TRP A 13 14.56 10.20 -3.87
N GLY A 14 15.80 9.87 -4.25
CA GLY A 14 16.30 8.49 -4.20
C GLY A 14 16.41 7.90 -2.80
N LYS A 15 16.45 8.74 -1.75
CA LYS A 15 16.56 8.26 -0.35
C LYS A 15 15.29 7.58 0.16
N ILE A 16 14.13 7.83 -0.47
CA ILE A 16 12.86 7.19 -0.10
C ILE A 16 12.86 5.72 -0.52
N GLY A 17 13.53 5.37 -1.63
CA GLY A 17 13.46 4.04 -2.23
C GLY A 17 12.21 3.85 -3.10
N GLY A 18 12.13 2.67 -3.73
CA GLY A 18 10.98 2.23 -4.51
C GLY A 18 10.02 1.37 -3.69
N LEU A 19 8.90 0.98 -4.32
CA LEU A 19 7.98 0.00 -3.75
C LEU A 19 8.35 -1.41 -4.21
N SER A 20 8.38 -2.36 -3.29
CA SER A 20 8.43 -3.78 -3.62
C SER A 20 7.06 -4.27 -4.13
N ASN A 21 7.00 -5.48 -4.68
CA ASN A 21 5.78 -6.03 -5.27
C ASN A 21 4.61 -6.04 -4.27
N ALA A 22 3.45 -5.53 -4.69
CA ALA A 22 2.23 -5.44 -3.87
C ALA A 22 2.40 -4.70 -2.53
N ARG A 23 3.35 -3.76 -2.45
CA ARG A 23 3.56 -2.87 -1.30
C ARG A 23 3.02 -1.47 -1.60
N TRP A 24 2.76 -0.69 -0.56
CA TRP A 24 2.16 0.64 -0.66
C TRP A 24 2.91 1.71 0.13
N SER A 25 2.54 2.96 -0.10
CA SER A 25 2.89 4.11 0.75
C SER A 25 1.63 4.88 1.11
N ILE A 26 1.57 5.41 2.32
CA ILE A 26 0.49 6.28 2.79
C ILE A 26 1.04 7.68 3.01
N LEU A 27 0.47 8.65 2.29
CA LEU A 27 0.69 10.07 2.55
C LEU A 27 -0.50 10.60 3.34
N GLN A 28 -0.19 11.32 4.41
CA GLN A 28 -1.20 12.00 5.22
C GLN A 28 -0.95 13.52 5.16
N THR A 29 -2.04 14.28 5.23
CA THR A 29 -1.97 15.74 5.30
C THR A 29 -2.18 16.22 6.73
N SER A 30 -1.54 17.33 7.07
CA SER A 30 -1.68 18.03 8.34
C SER A 30 -1.62 19.54 8.07
N PRO A 31 -1.87 20.41 9.06
CA PRO A 31 -1.63 21.85 8.91
C PRO A 31 -0.18 22.21 8.54
N LYS A 32 0.78 21.30 8.75
CA LYS A 32 2.19 21.46 8.35
C LYS A 32 2.48 20.94 6.93
N GLY A 33 1.47 20.46 6.22
CA GLY A 33 1.58 19.85 4.89
C GLY A 33 1.58 18.31 4.92
N TRP A 34 2.00 17.72 3.81
CA TRP A 34 2.07 16.29 3.61
C TRP A 34 3.24 15.66 4.35
N HIS A 35 3.01 14.47 4.90
CA HIS A 35 4.04 13.62 5.47
C HIS A 35 3.82 12.16 5.09
N LEU A 36 4.90 11.39 5.05
CA LEU A 36 4.91 9.99 4.70
C LEU A 36 4.66 9.18 5.98
N ALA A 37 3.44 8.67 6.13
CA ALA A 37 3.04 7.89 7.28
C ALA A 37 3.54 6.44 7.18
N GLU A 38 3.45 5.87 5.97
CA GLU A 38 3.95 4.53 5.66
C GLU A 38 4.69 4.54 4.33
N HIS A 39 5.76 3.75 4.26
CA HIS A 39 6.48 3.53 3.02
C HIS A 39 6.88 2.07 2.87
N ASN A 40 6.67 1.53 1.67
CA ASN A 40 6.90 0.13 1.34
C ASN A 40 6.21 -0.81 2.34
N ALA A 41 5.03 -0.43 2.84
CA ALA A 41 4.20 -1.22 3.73
C ALA A 41 3.43 -2.30 2.94
N GLY A 42 2.92 -3.32 3.62
CA GLY A 42 2.20 -4.42 3.00
C GLY A 42 1.39 -5.18 4.02
N SER A 43 0.57 -6.13 3.59
CA SER A 43 -0.36 -6.79 4.51
C SER A 43 0.39 -7.61 5.54
N ILE A 44 -0.02 -7.47 6.80
CA ILE A 44 0.22 -8.52 7.79
C ILE A 44 -0.79 -9.59 7.42
N LEU A 45 -0.30 -10.71 6.88
CA LEU A 45 -1.14 -11.87 6.68
C LEU A 45 -1.47 -12.41 8.07
N GLU A 46 -2.61 -12.00 8.64
CA GLU A 46 -3.23 -12.85 9.64
C GLU A 46 -3.50 -14.20 8.97
N PRO A 47 -3.23 -15.34 9.63
CA PRO A 47 -3.61 -16.62 9.06
C PRO A 47 -5.14 -16.65 8.94
N VAL A 48 -5.64 -16.32 7.75
CA VAL A 48 -7.06 -16.46 7.41
C VAL A 48 -7.31 -17.95 7.27
N PHE A 49 -7.78 -18.58 8.34
CA PHE A 49 -8.41 -19.89 8.23
C PHE A 49 -9.73 -19.71 7.49
N GLY A 50 -9.69 -19.90 6.17
CA GLY A 50 -10.85 -20.14 5.33
C GLY A 50 -11.71 -18.92 5.04
N GLU A 51 -11.35 -18.15 4.02
CA GLU A 51 -12.34 -17.66 3.07
C GLU A 51 -11.80 -17.93 1.67
N GLU A 52 -12.26 -19.04 1.12
CA GLU A 52 -12.05 -19.43 -0.26
C GLU A 52 -12.65 -18.36 -1.16
N SER A 53 -11.79 -17.63 -1.86
CA SER A 53 -12.19 -16.77 -2.97
C SER A 53 -12.50 -17.67 -4.17
N GLY A 54 -13.63 -18.36 -4.10
CA GLY A 54 -14.19 -19.18 -5.17
C GLY A 54 -15.68 -18.89 -5.24
N ALA A 55 -16.12 -18.29 -6.34
CA ALA A 55 -17.54 -18.27 -6.65
C ALA A 55 -17.97 -19.72 -6.92
N ASP A 56 -18.52 -20.40 -5.91
CA ASP A 56 -19.26 -21.62 -6.15
C ASP A 56 -20.58 -21.25 -6.81
N VAL A 57 -20.55 -21.40 -8.13
CA VAL A 57 -21.73 -21.61 -8.99
C VAL A 57 -22.66 -22.60 -8.27
N PRO A 58 -23.93 -22.26 -8.02
CA PRO A 58 -24.84 -23.16 -7.31
C PRO A 58 -24.97 -24.48 -8.06
N ASP A 59 -24.76 -25.57 -7.33
CA ASP A 59 -24.85 -26.93 -7.81
C ASP A 59 -26.26 -27.20 -8.40
N HIS A 60 -26.28 -27.22 -9.73
CA HIS A 60 -27.06 -28.07 -10.61
C HIS A 60 -28.33 -28.75 -10.05
N VAL A 61 -29.41 -28.62 -10.83
CA VAL A 61 -30.09 -29.78 -11.43
C VAL A 61 -30.06 -31.03 -10.56
N ARG A 62 -31.10 -31.22 -9.76
CA ARG A 62 -31.64 -32.55 -9.50
C ARG A 62 -33.15 -32.51 -9.49
#